data_AF-A0A1V2L1V9-F1
#
_entry.id   AF-A0A1V2L1V9-F1
#
_cell.length_a   1.000
_cell.length_b   1.000
_cell.length_c   1.000
_cell.angle_alpha   90.00
_cell.angle_beta   90.00
_cell.angle_gamma   90.00
#
_symmetry.space_group_name_H-M   'P 1'
#
loop_
_entity.id
_entity.type
_entity.pdbx_description
1 polymer ?
#
loop_
_entity_poly.entity_id
_entity_poly.type
_entity_poly.pdbx_seq_one_letter_code
_entity_poly.pdbx_strand_id
1 'polypeptide(L)'
;MGKGAFKFGGKSGVLPEVRQIFKHPIKPVVRPANKNVGYADGVQHPKGTSREQPLPKVVNIETLIKGTMKEPENIPDLQKAGAVQKEKVSKAALRRKYYVDALHKEENRLDLQEKRQAQKVAADAKRKAESKYEMSQATKLTLPTISKLLEGPLMRERTEEEKEILAAKRKANRLQNELKGKENRAVDLLSLYYSAEKFITTEEELQYAVDAAFENQAIISDPEMANRSQNSLLKDAIFGTINGKPGLPDIEDEISGAAKDFREQLDELAKKEIAQKRDRELNNTVQ
;
A
#
# COMPACT_ATOMS: atom_id res chain seq x y z
N MET A 1 8.81 20.02 16.91
CA MET A 1 9.81 18.98 16.57
C MET A 1 9.56 18.51 15.15
N GLY A 2 10.55 18.56 14.25
CA GLY A 2 10.33 18.14 12.86
C GLY A 2 10.10 16.63 12.76
N LYS A 3 9.13 16.21 11.93
CA LYS A 3 8.77 14.79 11.71
C LYS A 3 9.97 13.89 11.37
N GLY A 4 11.01 14.44 10.76
CA GLY A 4 12.25 13.72 10.41
C GLY A 4 13.27 13.54 11.54
N ALA A 5 13.17 14.30 12.64
CA ALA A 5 14.16 14.27 13.72
C ALA A 5 14.18 12.93 14.48
N PHE A 6 13.05 12.21 14.51
CA PHE A 6 12.97 10.87 15.13
C PHE A 6 13.91 9.86 14.48
N LYS A 7 14.20 9.97 13.18
CA LYS A 7 15.18 9.11 12.48
C LYS A 7 16.59 9.28 13.05
N PHE A 8 16.90 10.43 13.64
CA PHE A 8 18.22 10.80 14.16
C PHE A 8 18.24 10.86 15.70
N GLY A 9 17.33 10.12 16.36
CA GLY A 9 17.25 10.06 17.82
C GLY A 9 16.76 11.35 18.47
N GLY A 10 15.88 12.10 17.78
CA GLY A 10 15.28 13.34 18.30
C GLY A 10 16.20 14.56 18.27
N LYS A 11 17.38 14.46 17.63
CA LYS A 11 18.33 15.57 17.51
C LYS A 11 17.92 16.52 16.39
N SER A 12 17.87 17.83 16.68
CA SER A 12 17.67 18.88 15.67
C SER A 12 19.01 19.39 15.14
N GLY A 13 19.14 19.46 13.81
CA GLY A 13 20.36 19.88 13.12
C GLY A 13 21.21 18.70 12.62
N VAL A 14 22.06 18.97 11.63
CA VAL A 14 22.96 17.99 11.01
C VAL A 14 24.39 18.44 11.23
N LEU A 15 25.19 17.60 11.89
CA LEU A 15 26.64 17.81 11.96
C LEU A 15 27.28 17.38 10.62
N PRO A 16 28.37 18.03 10.20
CA PRO A 16 29.12 17.54 9.05
C PRO A 16 29.66 16.13 9.33
N GLU A 17 29.85 15.35 8.27
CA GLU A 17 30.39 14.01 8.39
C GLU A 17 31.79 14.04 9.03
N VAL A 18 32.00 13.14 9.98
CA VAL A 18 33.29 13.02 10.68
C VAL A 18 34.34 12.57 9.68
N ARG A 19 35.37 13.40 9.48
CA ARG A 19 36.47 13.09 8.58
C ARG A 19 37.27 11.90 9.12
N GLN A 20 37.38 10.85 8.31
CA GLN A 20 38.19 9.68 8.64
C GLN A 20 39.68 10.04 8.65
N ILE A 21 40.40 9.53 9.66
CA ILE A 21 41.85 9.72 9.79
C ILE A 21 42.58 8.98 8.65
N PHE A 22 42.20 7.73 8.41
CA PHE A 22 42.70 6.93 7.30
C PHE A 22 41.77 7.02 6.09
N LYS A 23 42.30 7.49 4.95
CA LYS A 23 41.57 7.55 3.67
C LYS A 23 41.67 6.26 2.85
N HIS A 24 42.65 5.43 3.17
CA HIS A 24 42.92 4.15 2.54
C HIS A 24 42.88 3.06 3.60
N PRO A 25 42.52 1.81 3.25
CA PRO A 25 42.55 0.72 4.19
C PRO A 25 43.98 0.46 4.68
N ILE A 26 44.12 0.22 5.98
CA ILE A 26 45.41 -0.14 6.60
C ILE A 26 45.65 -1.64 6.49
N LYS A 27 44.56 -2.42 6.48
CA LYS A 27 44.59 -3.88 6.38
C LYS A 27 44.24 -4.32 4.95
N PRO A 28 44.79 -5.46 4.50
CA PRO A 28 44.44 -6.02 3.20
C PRO A 28 42.95 -6.35 3.13
N VAL A 29 42.27 -5.76 2.15
CA VAL A 29 40.86 -6.01 1.89
C VAL A 29 40.75 -7.31 1.11
N VAL A 30 40.30 -8.38 1.77
CA VAL A 30 39.97 -9.65 1.11
C VAL A 30 38.58 -9.52 0.49
N ARG A 31 38.47 -9.72 -0.83
CA ARG A 31 37.15 -9.80 -1.49
C ARG A 31 36.66 -11.24 -1.43
N PRO A 32 35.46 -11.52 -0.89
CA PRO A 32 34.86 -12.82 -1.04
C PRO A 32 34.53 -13.07 -2.52
N ALA A 33 34.79 -14.28 -3.02
CA ALA A 33 34.41 -14.68 -4.36
C ALA A 33 32.88 -14.69 -4.47
N ASN A 34 32.31 -13.68 -5.12
CA ASN A 34 30.88 -13.58 -5.36
C ASN A 34 30.60 -13.90 -6.84
N LYS A 35 29.77 -14.92 -7.08
CA LYS A 35 29.41 -15.36 -8.44
C LYS A 35 28.75 -14.27 -9.29
N ASN A 36 28.18 -13.25 -8.65
CA ASN A 36 27.45 -12.17 -9.30
C ASN A 36 28.29 -10.90 -9.55
N VAL A 37 29.62 -10.95 -9.36
CA VAL A 37 30.51 -9.78 -9.52
C VAL A 37 31.60 -10.07 -10.55
N GLY A 38 31.71 -9.20 -11.56
CA GLY A 38 32.72 -9.30 -12.62
C GLY A 38 32.19 -9.92 -13.91
N TYR A 39 33.11 -10.30 -14.81
CA TYR A 39 32.77 -11.01 -16.05
C TYR A 39 32.63 -12.50 -15.77
N ALA A 40 31.59 -13.13 -16.34
CA ALA A 40 31.40 -14.58 -16.27
C ALA A 40 32.57 -15.33 -16.92
N ASP A 41 32.83 -16.55 -16.45
CA ASP A 41 33.90 -17.39 -16.98
C ASP A 41 33.69 -17.64 -18.49
N GLY A 42 34.75 -17.47 -19.28
CA GLY A 42 34.72 -17.59 -20.73
C GLY A 42 34.22 -16.36 -21.51
N VAL A 43 33.60 -15.37 -20.85
CA VAL A 43 33.19 -14.12 -21.52
C VAL A 43 34.39 -13.19 -21.63
N GLN A 44 34.71 -12.72 -22.84
CA GLN A 44 35.79 -11.75 -23.07
C GLN A 44 35.41 -10.38 -22.48
N HIS A 45 36.42 -9.65 -22.00
CA HIS A 45 36.25 -8.28 -21.52
C HIS A 45 36.65 -7.30 -22.62
N PRO A 46 36.09 -6.07 -22.65
CA PRO A 46 36.40 -5.08 -23.66
C PRO A 46 37.89 -4.73 -23.71
N LYS A 47 38.43 -4.57 -24.92
CA LYS A 47 39.83 -4.20 -25.14
C LYS A 47 40.16 -2.87 -24.46
N GLY A 48 41.25 -2.82 -23.70
CA GLY A 48 41.69 -1.63 -22.97
C GLY A 48 41.05 -1.45 -21.59
N THR A 49 40.20 -2.39 -21.16
CA THR A 49 39.67 -2.43 -19.78
C THR A 49 40.33 -3.55 -18.98
N SER A 50 40.33 -3.43 -17.65
CA SER A 50 40.71 -4.54 -16.77
C SER A 50 39.47 -5.42 -16.52
N ARG A 51 39.63 -6.74 -16.64
CA ARG A 51 38.60 -7.71 -16.28
C ARG A 51 38.27 -7.63 -14.78
N GLU A 52 39.31 -7.51 -13.96
CA GLU A 52 39.20 -7.44 -12.51
C GLU A 52 39.22 -5.99 -12.03
N GLN A 53 38.40 -5.70 -11.02
CA GLN A 53 38.41 -4.40 -10.37
C GLN A 53 39.70 -4.26 -9.54
N PRO A 54 40.43 -3.13 -9.67
CA PRO A 54 41.66 -2.94 -8.91
C PRO A 54 41.37 -2.91 -7.41
N LEU A 55 42.20 -3.59 -6.63
CA LEU A 55 42.13 -3.56 -5.16
C LEU A 55 42.57 -2.18 -4.64
N PRO A 56 41.95 -1.69 -3.56
CA PRO A 56 42.39 -0.43 -2.95
C PRO A 56 43.83 -0.60 -2.43
N LYS A 57 44.65 0.43 -2.64
CA LYS A 57 46.03 0.45 -2.14
C LYS A 57 46.02 0.42 -0.61
N VAL A 58 46.65 -0.59 -0.05
CA VAL A 58 46.82 -0.75 1.39
C VAL A 58 48.03 0.07 1.84
N VAL A 59 47.88 0.87 2.89
CA VAL A 59 48.97 1.70 3.42
C VAL A 59 49.20 1.36 4.88
N ASN A 60 50.37 0.78 5.18
CA ASN A 60 50.77 0.48 6.55
C ASN A 60 51.07 1.77 7.32
N ILE A 61 50.77 1.81 8.61
CA ILE A 61 50.95 3.01 9.43
C ILE A 61 52.40 3.45 9.47
N GLU A 62 53.34 2.51 9.62
CA GLU A 62 54.77 2.84 9.63
C GLU A 62 55.21 3.50 8.32
N THR A 63 54.70 3.01 7.18
CA THR A 63 55.02 3.59 5.87
C THR A 63 54.39 4.98 5.71
N LEU A 64 53.20 5.17 6.28
CA LEU A 64 52.51 6.46 6.29
C LEU A 64 53.28 7.48 7.13
N ILE A 65 53.70 7.10 8.34
CA ILE A 65 54.49 7.95 9.25
C ILE A 65 55.81 8.35 8.59
N LYS A 66 56.56 7.38 8.03
CA LYS A 66 57.81 7.63 7.31
C LYS A 66 57.62 8.56 6.11
N GLY A 67 56.48 8.44 5.42
CA GLY A 67 56.16 9.25 4.24
C GLY A 67 55.75 10.69 4.57
N THR A 68 54.94 10.89 5.61
CA THR A 68 54.36 12.20 5.93
C THR A 68 55.17 13.00 6.96
N MET A 69 55.79 12.32 7.92
CA MET A 69 56.48 12.93 9.05
C MET A 69 57.94 12.49 9.08
N LYS A 70 58.72 12.91 8.08
CA LYS A 70 60.16 12.71 8.08
C LYS A 70 60.80 13.47 9.24
N GLU A 71 61.68 12.80 9.96
CA GLU A 71 62.53 13.45 10.96
C GLU A 71 63.54 14.37 10.25
N PRO A 72 63.88 15.52 10.86
CA PRO A 72 64.86 16.43 10.26
C PRO A 72 66.22 15.75 10.22
N GLU A 73 66.85 15.71 9.05
CA GLU A 73 68.20 15.15 8.87
C GLU A 73 69.24 15.92 9.69
N ASN A 74 69.07 17.24 9.82
CA ASN A 74 69.91 18.10 10.64
C ASN A 74 69.08 18.73 11.75
N ILE A 75 69.33 18.33 13.00
CA ILE A 75 68.71 18.94 14.17
C ILE A 75 69.51 20.21 14.50
N PRO A 76 68.94 21.42 14.34
CA PRO A 76 69.65 22.64 14.68
C PRO A 76 69.95 22.68 16.17
N ASP A 77 71.16 23.13 16.52
CA ASP A 77 71.63 23.21 17.89
C ASP A 77 70.76 24.21 18.68
N LEU A 78 69.83 23.68 19.49
CA LEU A 78 68.76 24.44 20.14
C LEU A 78 69.30 25.50 21.10
N GLN A 79 70.55 25.39 21.54
CA GLN A 79 71.19 26.39 22.39
C GLN A 79 71.59 27.64 21.60
N LYS A 80 72.06 27.47 20.37
CA LYS A 80 72.54 28.54 19.47
C LYS A 80 71.43 29.14 18.59
N ALA A 81 70.31 28.44 18.46
CA ALA A 81 69.16 28.90 17.68
C ALA A 81 68.45 30.11 18.31
N GLY A 82 67.93 31.02 17.48
CA GLY A 82 67.09 32.13 17.97
C GLY A 82 65.75 31.64 18.55
N ALA A 83 65.12 32.44 19.44
CA ALA A 83 63.89 32.05 20.14
C ALA A 83 62.77 31.57 19.19
N VAL A 84 62.57 32.26 18.08
CA VAL A 84 61.58 31.91 17.03
C VAL A 84 61.87 30.54 16.40
N GLN A 85 63.16 30.21 16.19
CA GLN A 85 63.55 28.93 15.63
C GLN A 85 63.33 27.80 16.63
N LYS A 86 63.61 28.02 17.91
CA LYS A 86 63.33 27.04 18.99
C LYS A 86 61.83 26.71 19.05
N GLU A 87 60.96 27.73 18.97
CA GLU A 87 59.52 27.52 18.92
C GLU A 87 59.07 26.74 17.70
N LYS A 88 59.60 27.04 16.51
CA LYS A 88 59.25 26.32 15.27
C LYS A 88 59.61 24.84 15.38
N VAL A 89 60.79 24.53 15.91
CA VAL A 89 61.25 23.15 16.13
C VAL A 89 60.35 22.44 17.15
N SER A 90 60.03 23.10 18.27
CA SER A 90 59.13 22.57 19.29
C SER A 90 57.72 22.30 18.74
N LYS A 91 57.12 23.25 18.03
CA LYS A 91 55.80 23.10 17.38
C LYS A 91 55.82 21.98 16.34
N ALA A 92 56.90 21.84 15.56
CA ALA A 92 57.04 20.75 14.60
C ALA A 92 57.13 19.38 15.29
N ALA A 93 57.91 19.27 16.38
CA ALA A 93 57.99 18.05 17.19
C ALA A 93 56.62 17.68 17.78
N LEU A 94 55.89 18.67 18.30
CA LEU A 94 54.56 18.49 18.86
C LEU A 94 53.54 18.01 17.81
N ARG A 95 53.56 18.60 16.60
CA ARG A 95 52.70 18.16 15.48
C ARG A 95 53.00 16.72 15.08
N ARG A 96 54.29 16.35 14.97
CA ARG A 96 54.70 14.97 14.68
C ARG A 96 54.18 14.01 15.75
N LYS A 97 54.36 14.35 17.02
CA LYS A 97 53.88 13.54 18.15
C LYS A 97 52.37 13.31 18.08
N TYR A 98 51.57 14.37 17.99
CA TYR A 98 50.11 14.22 17.93
C TYR A 98 49.63 13.47 16.69
N TYR A 99 50.31 13.63 15.55
CA TYR A 99 49.98 12.89 14.35
C TYR A 99 50.24 11.38 14.54
N VAL A 100 51.42 11.00 15.03
CA VAL A 100 51.77 9.60 15.32
C VAL A 100 50.81 8.99 16.34
N ASP A 101 50.55 9.71 17.44
CA ASP A 101 49.61 9.28 18.48
C ASP A 101 48.20 9.07 17.92
N ALA A 102 47.73 9.94 17.02
CA ALA A 102 46.41 9.83 16.39
C ALA A 102 46.31 8.59 15.49
N LEU A 103 47.35 8.29 14.71
CA LEU A 103 47.35 7.10 13.83
C LEU A 103 47.30 5.80 14.64
N HIS A 104 48.13 5.65 15.68
CA HIS A 104 48.13 4.46 16.52
C HIS A 104 46.84 4.32 17.35
N LYS A 105 46.26 5.43 17.82
CA LYS A 105 44.95 5.37 18.50
C LYS A 105 43.84 4.91 17.57
N GLU A 106 43.85 5.37 16.33
CA GLU A 106 42.84 4.98 15.35
C GLU A 106 43.00 3.52 14.92
N GLU A 107 44.23 3.02 14.76
CA GLU A 107 44.51 1.60 14.55
C GLU A 107 43.89 0.73 15.66
N ASN A 108 44.21 1.04 16.91
CA ASN A 108 43.68 0.34 18.07
C ASN A 108 42.14 0.39 18.12
N ARG A 109 41.54 1.52 17.71
CA ARG A 109 40.09 1.67 17.62
C ARG A 109 39.49 0.73 16.58
N LEU A 110 40.11 0.65 15.40
CA LEU A 110 39.68 -0.25 14.32
C LEU A 110 39.80 -1.72 14.74
N ASP A 111 40.91 -2.10 15.37
CA ASP A 111 41.11 -3.45 15.90
C ASP A 111 40.05 -3.83 16.95
N LEU A 112 39.72 -2.90 17.85
CA LEU A 112 38.68 -3.10 18.85
C LEU A 112 37.30 -3.26 18.20
N GLN A 113 37.02 -2.48 17.15
CA GLN A 113 35.77 -2.56 16.41
C GLN A 113 35.63 -3.90 15.69
N GLU A 114 36.67 -4.39 15.03
CA GLU A 114 36.70 -5.70 14.38
C GLU A 114 36.49 -6.82 15.40
N LYS A 115 37.19 -6.79 16.55
CA LYS A 115 37.01 -7.77 17.64
C LYS A 115 35.56 -7.79 18.15
N ARG A 116 34.95 -6.62 18.34
CA ARG A 116 33.53 -6.53 18.76
C ARG A 116 32.58 -7.07 17.70
N GLN A 117 32.84 -6.81 16.42
CA GLN A 117 32.03 -7.35 15.33
C GLN A 117 32.15 -8.88 15.27
N ALA A 118 33.36 -9.43 15.37
CA ALA A 118 33.58 -10.87 15.42
C ALA A 118 32.86 -11.54 16.61
N GLN A 119 32.93 -10.92 17.80
CA GLN A 119 32.19 -11.39 18.97
C GLN A 119 30.67 -11.38 18.77
N LYS A 120 30.12 -10.34 18.13
CA LYS A 120 28.69 -10.28 17.81
C LYS A 120 28.28 -11.38 16.85
N VAL A 121 29.03 -11.56 15.75
CA VAL A 121 28.76 -12.63 14.78
C VAL A 121 28.83 -14.01 15.44
N ALA A 122 29.81 -14.25 16.31
CA ALA A 122 29.93 -15.50 17.06
C ALA A 122 28.76 -15.70 18.04
N ALA A 123 28.34 -14.65 18.74
CA ALA A 123 27.19 -14.70 19.65
C ALA A 123 25.88 -14.96 18.90
N ASP A 124 25.68 -14.34 17.74
CA ASP A 124 24.50 -14.56 16.90
C ASP A 124 24.49 -15.98 16.31
N ALA A 125 25.66 -16.50 15.92
CA ALA A 125 25.80 -17.88 15.48
C ALA A 125 25.45 -18.87 16.60
N LYS A 126 25.90 -18.61 17.83
CA LYS A 126 25.53 -19.41 19.02
C LYS A 126 24.03 -19.35 19.29
N ARG A 127 23.43 -18.16 19.28
CA ARG A 127 21.97 -17.99 19.44
C ARG A 127 21.17 -18.72 18.37
N LYS A 128 21.63 -18.70 17.11
CA LYS A 128 21.01 -19.47 16.03
C LYS A 128 21.14 -20.98 16.25
N ALA A 129 22.29 -21.45 16.73
CA ALA A 129 22.45 -22.85 17.11
C ALA A 129 21.53 -23.24 18.27
N GLU A 130 21.44 -22.41 19.30
CA GLU A 130 20.54 -22.59 20.45
C GLU A 130 19.06 -22.53 20.03
N SER A 131 18.68 -21.71 19.05
CA SER A 131 17.30 -21.68 18.54
C SER A 131 16.90 -22.98 17.83
N LYS A 132 17.87 -23.76 17.35
CA LYS A 132 17.66 -25.13 16.86
C LYS A 132 17.73 -26.14 18.01
N TYR A 133 17.20 -25.78 19.17
CA TYR A 133 17.16 -26.65 20.33
C TYR A 133 16.31 -27.88 20.02
N GLU A 134 16.95 -29.05 19.96
CA GLU A 134 16.23 -30.31 19.98
C GLU A 134 15.79 -30.60 21.42
N MET A 135 14.48 -30.68 21.64
CA MET A 135 13.94 -31.05 22.94
C MET A 135 14.56 -32.36 23.43
N SER A 136 14.99 -32.39 24.70
CA SER A 136 15.48 -33.60 25.37
C SER A 136 14.44 -34.72 25.29
N GLN A 137 14.90 -35.98 25.23
CA GLN A 137 14.01 -37.15 25.17
C GLN A 137 13.04 -37.19 26.36
N ALA A 138 13.48 -36.80 27.56
CA ALA A 138 12.63 -36.70 28.73
C ALA A 138 11.49 -35.68 28.50
N THR A 139 11.80 -34.49 27.97
CA THR A 139 10.80 -33.45 27.69
C THR A 139 9.84 -33.83 26.56
N LYS A 140 10.31 -34.58 25.55
CA LYS A 140 9.45 -35.08 24.46
C LYS A 140 8.39 -36.07 24.96
N LEU A 141 8.71 -36.85 26.00
CA LEU A 141 7.83 -37.88 26.54
C LEU A 141 6.94 -37.40 27.70
N THR A 142 7.34 -36.34 28.41
CA THR A 142 6.58 -35.82 29.56
C THR A 142 5.59 -34.72 29.21
N LEU A 143 5.82 -33.97 28.12
CA LEU A 143 4.90 -32.91 27.69
C LEU A 143 3.76 -33.49 26.83
N PRO A 144 2.52 -33.00 26.99
CA PRO A 144 1.40 -33.43 26.16
C PRO A 144 1.65 -33.06 24.69
N THR A 145 1.40 -34.01 23.79
CA THR A 145 1.70 -33.88 22.36
C THR A 145 0.52 -33.20 21.63
N ILE A 146 0.73 -31.98 21.15
CA ILE A 146 -0.22 -31.24 20.27
C ILE A 146 0.17 -31.43 18.78
N SER A 147 1.03 -32.42 18.49
CA SER A 147 1.73 -32.51 17.22
C SER A 147 0.77 -32.56 16.02
N LYS A 148 -0.32 -33.34 16.11
CA LYS A 148 -1.36 -33.41 15.06
C LYS A 148 -2.03 -32.08 14.70
N LEU A 149 -2.12 -31.12 15.62
CA LEU A 149 -2.69 -29.78 15.36
C LEU A 149 -1.66 -28.83 14.72
N LEU A 150 -0.38 -29.05 15.03
CA LEU A 150 0.75 -28.28 14.48
C LEU A 150 1.28 -28.89 13.18
N GLU A 151 0.98 -30.16 12.92
CA GLU A 151 1.28 -30.90 11.70
C GLU A 151 0.29 -30.50 10.62
N GLY A 152 0.64 -29.45 9.88
CA GLY A 152 -0.11 -29.03 8.69
C GLY A 152 0.04 -27.53 8.41
N PRO A 153 -0.43 -27.08 7.24
CA PRO A 153 -0.52 -25.67 6.97
C PRO A 153 -1.57 -25.03 7.89
N LEU A 154 -1.22 -23.91 8.53
CA LEU A 154 -2.15 -23.14 9.39
C LEU A 154 -3.43 -22.72 8.64
N MET A 155 -3.36 -22.62 7.32
CA MET A 155 -4.49 -22.33 6.47
C MET A 155 -4.59 -23.35 5.34
N ARG A 156 -5.80 -23.86 5.10
CA ARG A 156 -6.11 -24.63 3.90
C ARG A 156 -6.18 -23.70 2.70
N GLU A 157 -5.44 -24.02 1.64
CA GLU A 157 -5.60 -23.31 0.37
C GLU A 157 -6.94 -23.69 -0.28
N ARG A 158 -7.56 -22.71 -0.94
CA ARG A 158 -8.80 -22.97 -1.70
C ARG A 158 -8.51 -23.80 -2.93
N THR A 159 -9.39 -24.75 -3.25
CA THR A 159 -9.34 -25.47 -4.52
C THR A 159 -9.65 -24.54 -5.69
N GLU A 160 -9.32 -24.96 -6.92
CA GLU A 160 -9.59 -24.15 -8.11
C GLU A 160 -11.10 -23.94 -8.31
N GLU A 161 -11.91 -24.98 -8.11
CA GLU A 161 -13.37 -24.89 -8.12
C GLU A 161 -13.92 -23.88 -7.11
N GLU A 162 -13.39 -23.86 -5.87
CA GLU A 162 -13.78 -22.90 -4.86
C GLU A 162 -13.42 -21.46 -5.26
N LYS A 163 -12.30 -21.26 -5.95
CA LYS A 163 -11.88 -19.95 -6.46
C LYS A 163 -12.80 -19.48 -7.59
N GLU A 164 -13.19 -20.39 -8.49
CA GLU A 164 -14.11 -20.09 -9.60
C GLU A 164 -15.50 -19.71 -9.10
N ILE A 165 -16.07 -20.48 -8.17
CA ILE A 165 -17.38 -20.17 -7.55
C ILE A 165 -17.33 -18.80 -6.87
N LEU A 166 -16.24 -18.51 -6.15
CA LEU A 166 -16.05 -17.24 -5.47
C LEU A 166 -15.93 -16.08 -6.48
N ALA A 167 -15.20 -16.27 -7.58
CA ALA A 167 -15.09 -15.28 -8.65
C ALA A 167 -16.44 -15.02 -9.33
N ALA A 168 -17.23 -16.06 -9.59
CA ALA A 168 -18.58 -15.95 -10.15
C ALA A 168 -19.50 -15.15 -9.22
N LYS A 169 -19.50 -15.44 -7.91
CA LYS A 169 -20.25 -14.67 -6.90
C LYS A 169 -19.84 -13.20 -6.87
N ARG A 170 -18.54 -12.90 -6.91
CA ARG A 170 -18.05 -11.52 -6.96
C ARG A 170 -18.51 -10.78 -8.23
N LYS A 171 -18.46 -11.46 -9.38
CA LYS A 171 -18.92 -10.89 -10.66
C LYS A 171 -20.42 -10.61 -10.63
N ALA A 172 -21.22 -11.55 -10.12
CA ALA A 172 -22.66 -11.38 -9.97
C ALA A 172 -23.01 -10.17 -9.08
N ASN A 173 -22.37 -10.06 -7.91
CA ASN A 173 -22.59 -8.94 -7.01
C ASN A 173 -22.22 -7.58 -7.64
N ARG A 174 -21.13 -7.53 -8.41
CA ARG A 174 -20.73 -6.31 -9.13
C ARG A 174 -21.77 -5.91 -10.17
N LEU A 175 -22.20 -6.86 -11.01
CA LEU A 175 -23.20 -6.60 -12.05
C LEU A 175 -24.54 -6.18 -11.43
N GLN A 176 -24.94 -6.79 -10.33
CA GLN A 176 -26.17 -6.41 -9.62
C GLN A 176 -26.10 -4.97 -9.07
N ASN A 177 -24.95 -4.56 -8.52
CA ASN A 177 -24.77 -3.18 -8.05
C ASN A 177 -24.73 -2.18 -9.20
N GLU A 178 -24.10 -2.52 -10.32
CA GLU A 178 -24.11 -1.70 -11.53
C GLU A 178 -25.52 -1.54 -12.10
N LEU A 179 -26.29 -2.62 -12.13
CA LEU A 179 -27.69 -2.62 -12.58
C LEU A 179 -28.53 -1.70 -11.70
N LYS A 180 -28.48 -1.86 -10.37
CA LYS A 180 -29.17 -0.96 -9.42
C LYS A 180 -28.78 0.51 -9.61
N GLY A 181 -27.49 0.77 -9.84
CA GLY A 181 -27.01 2.12 -10.11
C GLY A 181 -27.57 2.72 -11.40
N LYS A 182 -27.81 1.90 -12.42
CA LYS A 182 -28.44 2.34 -13.68
C LYS A 182 -29.95 2.53 -13.52
N GLU A 183 -30.63 1.64 -12.81
CA GLU A 183 -32.06 1.78 -12.49
C GLU A 183 -32.32 3.10 -11.76
N ASN A 184 -31.56 3.41 -10.72
CA ASN A 184 -31.70 4.67 -9.98
C ASN A 184 -31.52 5.89 -10.90
N ARG A 185 -30.51 5.87 -11.78
CA ARG A 185 -30.32 6.97 -12.75
C ARG A 185 -31.46 7.08 -13.76
N ALA A 186 -32.04 5.95 -14.17
CA ALA A 186 -33.18 5.93 -15.07
C ALA A 186 -34.43 6.50 -14.36
N VAL A 187 -34.64 6.17 -13.09
CA VAL A 187 -35.68 6.77 -12.24
C VAL A 187 -35.47 8.28 -12.11
N ASP A 188 -34.24 8.74 -11.83
CA ASP A 188 -33.92 10.16 -11.74
C ASP A 188 -34.19 10.90 -13.05
N LEU A 189 -33.81 10.31 -14.19
CA LEU A 189 -34.06 10.86 -15.51
C LEU A 189 -35.56 10.94 -15.80
N LEU A 190 -36.31 9.90 -15.46
CA LEU A 190 -37.76 9.85 -15.64
C LEU A 190 -38.48 10.90 -14.77
N SER A 191 -38.00 11.10 -13.54
CA SER A 191 -38.44 12.19 -12.66
C SER A 191 -38.13 13.57 -13.26
N LEU A 192 -36.93 13.74 -13.83
CA LEU A 192 -36.56 14.96 -14.53
C LEU A 192 -37.47 15.21 -15.74
N TYR A 193 -37.77 14.16 -16.52
CA TYR A 193 -38.68 14.25 -17.66
C TYR A 193 -40.10 14.68 -17.24
N TYR A 194 -40.62 14.13 -16.15
CA TYR A 194 -41.93 14.53 -15.62
C TYR A 194 -41.96 15.93 -15.03
N SER A 195 -40.83 16.42 -14.50
CA SER A 195 -40.70 17.80 -14.01
C SER A 195 -40.39 18.80 -15.11
N ALA A 196 -39.87 18.36 -16.26
CA ALA A 196 -39.56 19.21 -17.41
C ALA A 196 -40.78 19.95 -17.98
N GLU A 197 -41.98 19.42 -17.78
CA GLU A 197 -43.25 20.11 -18.11
C GLU A 197 -43.38 21.47 -17.39
N LYS A 198 -42.72 21.63 -16.24
CA LYS A 198 -42.71 22.87 -15.45
C LYS A 198 -41.47 23.73 -15.69
N PHE A 199 -40.53 23.28 -16.52
CA PHE A 199 -39.32 24.04 -16.79
C PHE A 199 -39.61 25.12 -17.82
N ILE A 200 -39.15 26.32 -17.52
CA ILE A 200 -39.21 27.47 -18.43
C ILE A 200 -38.05 27.35 -19.41
N THR A 201 -38.36 27.20 -20.68
CA THR A 201 -37.37 27.03 -21.75
C THR A 201 -37.36 28.18 -22.74
N THR A 202 -38.48 28.90 -22.87
CA THR A 202 -38.63 30.05 -23.78
C THR A 202 -38.82 31.37 -23.03
N GLU A 203 -38.56 32.49 -23.70
CA GLU A 203 -38.74 33.83 -23.13
C GLU A 203 -40.23 34.14 -22.84
N GLU A 204 -41.14 33.59 -23.66
CA GLU A 204 -42.59 33.74 -23.48
C GLU A 204 -43.07 33.01 -22.21
N GLU A 205 -42.61 31.78 -22.00
CA GLU A 205 -42.87 31.00 -20.78
C GLU A 205 -42.30 31.72 -19.54
N LEU A 206 -41.16 32.39 -19.67
CA LEU A 206 -40.54 33.14 -18.58
C LEU A 206 -41.40 34.33 -18.17
N GLN A 207 -41.86 35.12 -19.14
CA GLN A 207 -42.71 36.27 -18.86
C GLN A 207 -44.01 35.83 -18.19
N TYR A 208 -44.66 34.80 -18.72
CA TYR A 208 -45.87 34.22 -18.13
C TYR A 208 -45.64 33.73 -16.69
N ALA A 209 -44.55 33.02 -16.44
CA ALA A 209 -44.24 32.51 -15.10
C ALA A 209 -43.91 33.61 -14.10
N VAL A 210 -43.25 34.68 -14.54
CA VAL A 210 -42.97 35.88 -13.72
C VAL A 210 -44.29 36.55 -13.34
N ASP A 211 -45.15 36.83 -14.32
CA ASP A 211 -46.45 37.46 -14.07
C ASP A 211 -47.31 36.59 -13.12
N ALA A 212 -47.38 35.29 -13.37
CA ALA A 212 -48.10 34.35 -12.51
C ALA A 212 -47.51 34.26 -11.07
N ALA A 213 -46.20 34.36 -10.90
CA ALA A 213 -45.56 34.32 -9.58
C ALA A 213 -45.80 35.62 -8.78
N PHE A 214 -45.86 36.76 -9.44
CA PHE A 214 -46.12 38.06 -8.79
C PHE A 214 -47.61 38.31 -8.55
N GLU A 215 -48.52 37.79 -9.39
CA GLU A 215 -49.97 37.83 -9.18
C GLU A 215 -50.41 36.91 -8.03
N ASN A 216 -49.77 35.75 -7.87
CA ASN A 216 -50.08 34.79 -6.82
C ASN A 216 -49.26 35.05 -5.53
N GLN A 217 -49.34 36.25 -4.96
CA GLN A 217 -48.81 36.55 -3.61
C GLN A 217 -49.70 36.00 -2.47
N ALA A 218 -50.33 34.83 -2.66
CA ALA A 218 -51.21 34.22 -1.67
C ALA A 218 -50.51 33.11 -0.85
N ILE A 219 -50.11 33.48 0.37
CA ILE A 219 -50.06 32.67 1.60
C ILE A 219 -49.30 31.34 1.52
N ILE A 220 -48.00 31.37 1.83
CA ILE A 220 -47.22 30.18 2.18
C ILE A 220 -47.19 30.06 3.70
N SER A 221 -48.10 29.27 4.29
CA SER A 221 -47.87 28.50 5.53
C SER A 221 -49.12 27.76 5.99
N ASP A 222 -49.60 26.76 5.24
CA ASP A 222 -50.56 25.78 5.77
C ASP A 222 -49.82 24.45 6.08
N PRO A 223 -49.77 24.01 7.35
CA PRO A 223 -49.09 22.76 7.75
C PRO A 223 -49.76 21.49 7.19
N GLU A 224 -50.99 21.58 6.69
CA GLU A 224 -51.67 20.46 6.03
C GLU A 224 -51.07 20.10 4.66
N MET A 225 -50.50 21.07 3.93
CA MET A 225 -49.84 20.78 2.65
C MET A 225 -48.54 20.00 2.82
N ALA A 226 -47.81 20.22 3.93
CA ALA A 226 -46.60 19.47 4.24
C ALA A 226 -46.91 17.97 4.50
N ASN A 227 -48.02 17.67 5.18
CA ASN A 227 -48.45 16.30 5.46
C ASN A 227 -48.99 15.57 4.21
N ARG A 228 -49.58 16.29 3.24
CA ARG A 228 -50.00 15.69 1.95
C ARG A 228 -48.79 15.32 1.08
N SER A 229 -47.74 16.15 1.08
CA SER A 229 -46.49 15.90 0.36
C SER A 229 -45.73 14.66 0.86
N GLN A 230 -45.67 14.45 2.18
CA GLN A 230 -45.06 13.23 2.73
C GLN A 230 -45.84 11.96 2.38
N ASN A 231 -47.18 12.04 2.39
CA ASN A 231 -48.03 10.92 2.01
C ASN A 231 -47.99 10.60 0.50
N SER A 232 -47.82 11.60 -0.37
CA SER A 232 -47.60 11.34 -1.80
C SER A 232 -46.24 10.71 -2.05
N LEU A 233 -45.17 11.18 -1.40
CA LEU A 233 -43.84 10.59 -1.51
C LEU A 233 -43.78 9.14 -1.01
N LEU A 234 -44.53 8.81 0.05
CA LEU A 234 -44.65 7.43 0.53
C LEU A 234 -45.45 6.54 -0.42
N LYS A 235 -46.53 7.06 -1.01
CA LYS A 235 -47.30 6.32 -2.03
C LYS A 235 -46.48 6.09 -3.28
N ASP A 236 -45.73 7.09 -3.72
CA ASP A 236 -44.81 7.03 -4.85
C ASP A 236 -43.73 5.95 -4.62
N ALA A 237 -43.13 5.91 -3.43
CA ALA A 237 -42.14 4.90 -3.06
C ALA A 237 -42.72 3.47 -2.97
N ILE A 238 -43.97 3.31 -2.54
CA ILE A 238 -44.62 1.99 -2.39
C ILE A 238 -45.09 1.44 -3.74
N PHE A 239 -45.65 2.29 -4.60
CA PHE A 239 -46.19 1.88 -5.90
C PHE A 239 -45.18 2.04 -7.05
N GLY A 240 -43.95 2.50 -6.77
CA GLY A 240 -42.93 2.75 -7.78
C GLY A 240 -43.24 3.92 -8.72
N THR A 241 -44.27 4.71 -8.42
CA THR A 241 -44.73 5.85 -9.22
C THR A 241 -43.91 7.10 -8.90
N ILE A 242 -43.86 8.06 -9.82
CA ILE A 242 -43.12 9.32 -9.62
C ILE A 242 -44.07 10.50 -9.79
N ASN A 243 -44.35 11.24 -8.71
CA ASN A 243 -45.25 12.39 -8.69
C ASN A 243 -46.64 12.06 -9.26
N GLY A 244 -47.18 10.87 -8.94
CA GLY A 244 -48.47 10.38 -9.46
C GLY A 244 -48.48 10.00 -10.94
N LYS A 245 -47.33 9.98 -11.62
CA LYS A 245 -47.15 9.48 -12.99
C LYS A 245 -46.48 8.08 -12.98
N PRO A 246 -46.61 7.27 -14.05
CA PRO A 246 -46.13 5.88 -14.10
C PRO A 246 -44.64 5.75 -13.77
N GLY A 247 -44.29 4.69 -13.06
CA GLY A 247 -42.92 4.38 -12.65
C GLY A 247 -42.05 3.82 -13.76
N LEU A 248 -40.74 3.74 -13.51
CA LEU A 248 -39.83 2.96 -14.35
C LEU A 248 -40.31 1.50 -14.56
N PRO A 249 -40.76 0.74 -13.53
CA PRO A 249 -41.22 -0.63 -13.74
C PRO A 249 -42.47 -0.72 -14.64
N ASP A 250 -43.42 0.20 -14.51
CA ASP A 250 -44.62 0.21 -15.35
C ASP A 250 -44.29 0.48 -16.83
N ILE A 251 -43.30 1.35 -17.08
CA ILE A 251 -42.83 1.66 -18.44
C ILE A 251 -42.03 0.50 -19.01
N GLU A 252 -41.19 -0.14 -18.22
CA GLU A 252 -40.44 -1.33 -18.63
C GLU A 252 -41.39 -2.48 -18.99
N ASP A 253 -42.45 -2.68 -18.21
CA ASP A 253 -43.48 -3.69 -18.48
C ASP A 253 -44.28 -3.39 -19.76
N GLU A 254 -44.60 -2.12 -20.03
CA GLU A 254 -45.31 -1.72 -21.25
C GLU A 254 -44.43 -1.84 -22.51
N ILE A 255 -43.12 -1.53 -22.40
CA ILE A 255 -42.16 -1.68 -23.50
C ILE A 255 -41.82 -3.14 -23.75
N SER A 256 -41.64 -3.93 -22.70
CA SER A 256 -41.28 -5.35 -22.81
C SER A 256 -42.46 -6.22 -23.23
N GLY A 257 -43.71 -5.78 -22.99
CA GLY A 257 -44.91 -6.56 -23.26
C GLY A 257 -45.10 -7.77 -22.33
N ALA A 258 -44.17 -8.01 -21.41
CA ALA A 258 -44.19 -9.18 -20.53
C ALA A 258 -45.46 -9.28 -19.68
N ALA A 259 -46.00 -8.13 -19.25
CA ALA A 259 -47.25 -8.09 -18.50
C ALA A 259 -48.48 -8.44 -19.36
N LYS A 260 -48.47 -8.13 -20.67
CA LYS A 260 -49.53 -8.50 -21.61
C LYS A 260 -49.48 -9.99 -21.89
N ASP A 261 -48.30 -10.52 -22.18
CA ASP A 261 -48.09 -11.96 -22.40
C ASP A 261 -48.50 -12.79 -21.16
N PHE A 262 -48.17 -12.30 -19.97
CA PHE A 262 -48.57 -12.94 -18.72
C PHE A 262 -50.09 -12.90 -18.49
N ARG A 263 -50.76 -11.78 -18.80
CA ARG A 263 -52.22 -11.67 -18.71
C ARG A 263 -52.93 -12.58 -19.71
N GLU A 264 -52.41 -12.68 -20.94
CA GLU A 264 -52.95 -13.59 -21.95
C GLU A 264 -52.79 -15.06 -21.51
N GLN A 265 -51.65 -15.44 -20.94
CA GLN A 265 -51.45 -16.77 -20.38
C GLN A 265 -52.39 -17.07 -19.20
N LEU A 266 -52.62 -16.09 -18.31
CA LEU A 266 -53.58 -16.24 -17.21
C LEU A 266 -55.01 -16.37 -17.72
N ASP A 267 -55.41 -15.58 -18.70
CA ASP A 267 -56.75 -15.65 -19.30
C ASP A 267 -56.98 -16.98 -20.04
N GLU A 268 -55.96 -17.51 -20.71
CA GLU A 268 -56.00 -18.85 -21.29
C GLU A 268 -56.14 -19.95 -20.25
N LEU A 269 -55.40 -19.86 -19.13
CA LEU A 269 -55.52 -20.80 -18.02
C LEU A 269 -56.90 -20.72 -17.36
N ALA A 270 -57.41 -19.51 -17.12
CA ALA A 270 -58.75 -19.30 -16.57
C ALA A 270 -59.85 -19.86 -17.50
N LYS A 271 -59.73 -19.65 -18.81
CA LYS A 271 -60.66 -20.25 -19.81
C LYS A 271 -60.58 -21.77 -19.82
N LYS A 272 -59.39 -22.36 -19.70
CA LYS A 272 -59.19 -23.82 -19.58
C LYS A 272 -59.82 -24.36 -18.30
N GLU A 273 -59.68 -23.68 -17.17
CA GLU A 273 -60.31 -24.08 -15.91
C GLU A 273 -61.84 -24.00 -15.96
N ILE A 274 -62.40 -22.94 -16.55
CA ILE A 274 -63.85 -22.78 -16.71
C ILE A 274 -64.41 -23.86 -17.64
N ALA A 275 -63.73 -24.17 -18.75
CA ALA A 275 -64.12 -25.26 -19.64
C ALA A 275 -64.09 -26.62 -18.91
N GLN A 276 -63.02 -26.91 -18.15
CA GLN A 276 -62.93 -28.14 -17.36
C GLN A 276 -64.01 -28.23 -16.28
N LYS A 277 -64.38 -27.13 -15.62
CA LYS A 277 -65.49 -27.10 -14.66
C LYS A 277 -66.83 -27.35 -15.34
N ARG A 278 -67.07 -26.71 -16.48
CA ARG A 278 -68.29 -26.91 -17.29
C ARG A 278 -68.43 -28.36 -17.78
N ASP A 279 -67.34 -28.97 -18.24
CA ASP A 279 -67.33 -30.37 -18.67
C ASP A 279 -67.56 -31.34 -17.50
N ARG A 280 -67.07 -31.02 -16.29
CA ARG A 280 -67.36 -31.78 -15.06
C ARG A 280 -68.83 -31.65 -14.62
N GLU A 281 -69.42 -30.47 -14.73
CA GLU A 281 -70.83 -30.23 -14.40
C GLU A 281 -71.78 -30.91 -15.39
N LEU A 282 -71.45 -30.91 -16.68
CA LEU A 282 -72.20 -31.62 -17.73
C LEU A 282 -72.12 -33.15 -17.56
N ASN A 283 -70.97 -33.68 -17.14
CA ASN A 283 -70.83 -35.12 -16.88
C ASN A 283 -71.54 -35.57 -15.59
N ASN A 284 -71.77 -34.68 -14.62
CA ASN A 284 -72.51 -34.98 -13.38
C ASN A 284 -74.04 -34.87 -13.52
N THR A 285 -74.56 -34.36 -14.64
CA THR A 285 -76.01 -34.23 -14.89
C THR A 285 -76.60 -35.35 -15.76
N VAL A 286 -75.79 -36.33 -16.16
CA VAL A 286 -76.17 -37.49 -17.01
C VAL A 286 -76.23 -38.81 -16.22
N GLN A 287 -76.24 -38.76 -14.88
CA GLN A 287 -76.55 -39.90 -14.00
C GLN A 287 -77.86 -39.66 -13.26
#